data_AF-A0A085MZ84-F1
#
_entry.id   AF-A0A085MZ84-F1
#
_cell.length_a   1.000
_cell.length_b   1.000
_cell.length_c   1.000
_cell.angle_alpha   90.00
_cell.angle_beta   90.00
_cell.angle_gamma   90.00
#
_symmetry.space_group_name_H-M   'P 1'
#
loop_
_entity.id
_entity.type
_entity.pdbx_description
1 polymer ?
#
loop_
_entity_poly.entity_id
_entity_poly.type
_entity_poly.pdbx_seq_one_letter_code
_entity_poly.pdbx_strand_id
1 'polypeptide(L)'
;MAVGLRMDEHNYKRPICETFFKVKVTAFPFLKSETRANRLMELIHSDLCGPMPVETPSGCCYFLTLIYDHSRFTVIRLLNSKDEVFDAVKNYIAKTSNHFSRKPMIFRSHNRREYVTKSLETYFKLQGIEHQLTIPYTSQQNDVAERRNRSFTETVRCMLSDAQLQSRFWGEAVLTAAYLQSSCPAEVHQGHL
;
A
#
# COMPACT_ATOMS: atom_id res chain seq x y z
N MET A 1 9.44 -42.79 5.52
CA MET A 1 9.80 -42.84 4.10
C MET A 1 8.57 -42.43 3.30
N ALA A 2 8.53 -41.21 2.76
CA ALA A 2 7.44 -40.77 1.88
C ALA A 2 7.85 -41.09 0.44
N VAL A 3 7.08 -41.93 -0.23
CA VAL A 3 7.25 -42.28 -1.65
C VAL A 3 6.58 -41.18 -2.47
N GLY A 4 7.34 -40.57 -3.38
CA GLY A 4 6.89 -39.48 -4.23
C GLY A 4 5.76 -39.90 -5.18
N LEU A 5 4.76 -39.01 -5.34
CA LEU A 5 3.73 -39.16 -6.36
C LEU A 5 4.31 -38.81 -7.74
N ARG A 6 4.40 -39.81 -8.62
CA ARG A 6 4.53 -39.59 -10.07
C ARG A 6 3.22 -39.02 -10.59
N MET A 7 3.31 -37.89 -11.30
CA MET A 7 2.18 -37.32 -12.06
C MET A 7 2.29 -37.85 -13.49
N ASP A 8 1.30 -38.64 -13.93
CA ASP A 8 1.13 -38.98 -15.34
C ASP A 8 0.37 -37.86 -16.06
N GLU A 9 0.88 -37.43 -17.21
CA GLU A 9 0.26 -36.43 -18.09
C GLU A 9 -0.97 -37.01 -18.78
N HIS A 10 -2.15 -36.91 -18.15
CA HIS A 10 -3.42 -37.11 -18.84
C HIS A 10 -4.41 -35.96 -18.61
N ASN A 11 -4.95 -35.53 -19.75
CA ASN A 11 -5.81 -34.39 -20.01
C ASN A 11 -7.08 -34.39 -19.14
N TYR A 12 -7.04 -33.71 -17.99
CA TYR A 12 -8.20 -33.49 -17.13
C TYR A 12 -8.64 -32.03 -17.23
N LYS A 13 -9.78 -31.77 -17.89
CA LYS A 13 -10.49 -30.50 -17.79
C LYS A 13 -10.72 -30.22 -16.30
N ARG A 14 -10.03 -29.22 -15.76
CA ARG A 14 -10.08 -28.88 -14.33
C ARG A 14 -11.55 -28.66 -13.94
N PRO A 15 -12.12 -29.43 -13.00
CA PRO A 15 -13.44 -29.15 -12.48
C PRO A 15 -13.32 -27.81 -11.75
N ILE A 16 -14.13 -26.85 -12.19
CA ILE A 16 -14.18 -25.52 -11.58
C ILE A 16 -14.71 -25.75 -10.17
N CYS A 17 -13.83 -25.62 -9.18
CA CYS A 17 -14.19 -25.74 -7.77
C CYS A 17 -15.14 -24.58 -7.42
N GLU A 18 -16.43 -24.88 -7.21
CA GLU A 18 -17.44 -23.88 -6.80
C GLU A 18 -17.04 -23.16 -5.51
N THR A 19 -16.33 -23.86 -4.61
CA THR A 19 -15.76 -23.30 -3.38
C THR A 19 -14.69 -22.25 -3.69
N PHE A 20 -13.87 -22.45 -4.73
CA PHE A 20 -12.89 -21.47 -5.19
C PHE A 20 -13.56 -20.24 -5.80
N PHE A 21 -14.68 -20.41 -6.51
CA PHE A 21 -15.45 -19.28 -7.05
C PHE A 21 -16.10 -18.46 -5.94
N LYS A 22 -16.73 -19.10 -4.95
CA LYS A 22 -17.37 -18.42 -3.80
C LYS A 22 -16.39 -17.64 -2.93
N VAL A 23 -15.14 -18.10 -2.80
CA VAL A 23 -14.10 -17.44 -2.00
C VAL A 23 -13.33 -16.37 -2.80
N LYS A 24 -13.37 -16.43 -4.15
CA LYS A 24 -12.61 -15.56 -5.06
C LYS A 24 -13.48 -14.58 -5.86
N VAL A 25 -14.72 -14.32 -5.42
CA VAL A 25 -15.50 -13.18 -5.93
C VAL A 25 -14.93 -11.91 -5.30
N THR A 26 -13.88 -11.35 -5.92
CA THR A 26 -13.68 -9.90 -5.86
C THR A 26 -14.87 -9.27 -6.57
N ALA A 27 -15.46 -8.22 -5.96
CA ALA A 27 -16.49 -7.41 -6.60
C ALA A 27 -16.06 -7.05 -8.04
N PHE A 28 -17.02 -6.98 -8.96
CA PHE A 28 -16.76 -6.55 -10.33
C PHE A 28 -15.88 -5.30 -10.32
N PRO A 29 -14.88 -5.19 -11.22
CA PRO A 29 -14.08 -3.98 -11.31
C PRO A 29 -15.03 -2.81 -11.58
N PHE A 30 -15.23 -1.99 -10.56
CA PHE A 30 -16.00 -0.77 -10.65
C PHE A 30 -15.34 0.15 -11.69
N LEU A 31 -16.14 1.00 -12.36
CA LEU A 31 -15.69 1.99 -13.35
C LEU A 31 -14.41 2.67 -12.86
N LYS A 32 -13.35 2.70 -13.69
CA LYS A 32 -12.08 3.35 -13.35
C LYS A 32 -12.38 4.79 -12.90
N SER A 33 -11.96 5.14 -11.69
CA SER A 33 -11.99 6.52 -11.20
C SER A 33 -11.39 7.45 -12.27
N GLU A 34 -12.17 8.43 -12.73
CA GLU A 34 -11.71 9.44 -13.70
C GLU A 34 -10.70 10.45 -13.10
N THR A 35 -10.42 10.38 -11.79
CA THR A 35 -9.53 11.32 -11.11
C THR A 35 -8.14 10.75 -10.90
N ARG A 36 -7.33 10.72 -11.98
CA ARG A 36 -5.88 10.55 -11.86
C ARG A 36 -5.23 11.93 -11.76
N ALA A 37 -4.26 12.08 -10.87
CA ALA A 37 -3.39 13.26 -10.86
C ALA A 37 -2.68 13.40 -12.20
N ASN A 38 -2.72 14.61 -12.76
CA ASN A 38 -2.04 14.95 -14.02
C ASN A 38 -0.59 15.39 -13.78
N ARG A 39 -0.24 15.73 -12.52
CA ARG A 39 1.11 16.18 -12.15
C ARG A 39 1.65 15.42 -10.93
N LEU A 40 2.98 15.31 -10.88
CA LEU A 40 3.69 14.81 -9.71
C LEU A 40 3.32 15.63 -8.47
N MET A 41 3.06 14.92 -7.36
CA MET A 41 2.68 15.47 -6.05
C MET A 41 1.32 16.16 -5.97
N GLU A 42 0.48 16.11 -7.00
CA GLU A 42 -0.88 16.69 -6.91
C GLU A 42 -1.75 15.94 -5.88
N LEU A 43 -1.66 14.61 -5.87
CA LEU A 43 -2.42 13.75 -4.96
C LEU A 43 -1.51 12.68 -4.35
N ILE A 44 -1.53 12.58 -3.02
CA ILE A 44 -0.92 11.48 -2.26
C ILE A 44 -2.04 10.66 -1.61
N HIS A 45 -2.05 9.35 -1.85
CA HIS A 45 -2.89 8.40 -1.12
C HIS A 45 -2.11 7.85 0.06
N SER A 46 -2.76 7.76 1.22
CA SER A 46 -2.19 7.27 2.46
C SER A 46 -3.06 6.19 3.09
N ASP A 47 -2.42 5.14 3.58
CA ASP A 47 -3.08 4.13 4.39
C ASP A 47 -2.13 3.57 5.46
N LEU A 48 -2.68 3.22 6.62
CA LEU A 48 -1.96 2.61 7.72
C LEU A 48 -2.31 1.12 7.80
N CYS A 49 -1.31 0.27 7.55
CA CYS A 49 -1.47 -1.17 7.62
C CYS A 49 -0.99 -1.70 8.98
N GLY A 50 -1.85 -2.47 9.65
CA GLY A 50 -1.56 -3.11 10.93
C GLY A 50 -2.72 -3.08 11.93
N PRO A 51 -2.49 -3.58 13.17
CA PRO A 51 -1.22 -4.12 13.65
C PRO A 51 -0.80 -5.42 12.93
N MET A 52 0.50 -5.59 12.70
CA MET A 52 1.06 -6.82 12.16
C MET A 52 1.07 -7.91 13.25
N PRO A 53 0.95 -9.20 12.90
CA PRO A 53 0.87 -10.28 13.88
C PRO A 53 2.13 -10.46 14.74
N VAL A 54 3.27 -9.99 14.25
CA VAL A 54 4.59 -10.11 14.90
C VAL A 54 5.26 -8.76 14.83
N GLU A 55 5.92 -8.34 15.90
CA GLU A 55 6.68 -7.08 15.93
C GLU A 55 8.00 -7.23 15.15
N THR A 56 8.48 -6.13 14.57
CA THR A 56 9.83 -6.11 14.00
C THR A 56 10.89 -6.17 15.11
N PRO A 57 12.17 -6.49 14.80
CA PRO A 57 13.25 -6.37 15.78
C PRO A 57 13.35 -4.99 16.44
N SER A 58 12.88 -3.94 15.77
CA SER A 58 12.86 -2.55 16.27
C SER A 58 11.57 -2.17 17.01
N GLY A 59 10.63 -3.11 17.21
CA GLY A 59 9.36 -2.87 17.91
C GLY A 59 8.29 -2.21 17.05
N CYS A 60 8.43 -2.21 15.72
CA CYS A 60 7.39 -1.67 14.84
C CYS A 60 6.24 -2.68 14.69
N CYS A 61 5.01 -2.17 14.75
CA CYS A 61 3.79 -2.97 14.61
C CYS A 61 2.95 -2.56 13.39
N TYR A 62 3.29 -1.43 12.76
CA TYR A 62 2.53 -0.86 11.66
C TYR A 62 3.46 -0.43 10.53
N PHE A 63 2.92 -0.33 9.33
CA PHE A 63 3.56 0.42 8.25
C PHE A 63 2.57 1.40 7.62
N LEU A 64 3.03 2.64 7.46
CA LEU A 64 2.36 3.72 6.77
C LEU A 64 2.80 3.73 5.31
N THR A 65 1.84 3.71 4.40
CA THR A 65 2.08 3.74 2.96
C THR A 65 1.68 5.09 2.40
N LEU A 66 2.56 5.72 1.63
CA LEU A 66 2.36 7.01 0.97
C LEU A 66 2.58 6.84 -0.54
N ILE A 67 1.52 6.95 -1.33
CA ILE A 67 1.51 6.65 -2.76
C ILE A 67 1.24 7.91 -3.56
N TYR A 68 2.12 8.20 -4.51
CA TYR A 68 1.97 9.32 -5.43
C TYR A 68 1.02 8.87 -6.53
N ASP A 69 -0.11 9.55 -6.71
CA ASP A 69 -1.14 9.06 -7.62
C ASP A 69 -0.67 9.05 -9.10
N HIS A 70 0.09 10.06 -9.51
CA HIS A 70 0.60 10.19 -10.87
C HIS A 70 1.60 9.08 -11.24
N SER A 71 2.69 8.94 -10.47
CA SER A 71 3.80 8.02 -10.77
C SER A 71 3.64 6.62 -10.17
N ARG A 72 2.68 6.42 -9.26
CA ARG A 72 2.56 5.22 -8.41
C ARG A 72 3.79 4.94 -7.53
N PHE A 73 4.72 5.90 -7.45
CA PHE A 73 5.84 5.85 -6.52
C PHE A 73 5.32 5.72 -5.10
N THR A 74 5.83 4.72 -4.37
CA THR A 74 5.31 4.36 -3.05
C THR A 74 6.42 4.44 -2.02
N VAL A 75 6.17 5.18 -0.94
CA VAL A 75 7.04 5.24 0.22
C VAL A 75 6.40 4.53 1.39
N ILE A 76 7.21 3.75 2.10
CA ILE A 76 6.82 3.08 3.33
C ILE A 76 7.56 3.69 4.52
N ARG A 77 6.85 3.81 5.64
CA ARG A 77 7.40 4.15 6.97
C ARG A 77 6.91 3.13 7.98
N LEU A 78 7.84 2.51 8.70
CA LEU A 78 7.51 1.63 9.83
C LEU A 78 7.20 2.48 11.05
N LEU A 79 6.18 2.09 11.81
CA LEU A 79 5.73 2.80 13.01
C LEU A 79 5.50 1.81 14.16
N ASN A 80 5.78 2.25 15.38
CA ASN A 80 5.57 1.44 16.58
C ASN A 80 4.11 1.53 17.04
N SER A 81 3.51 2.72 16.93
CA SER A 81 2.11 2.97 17.27
C SER A 81 1.38 3.76 16.19
N LYS A 82 0.05 3.83 16.30
CA LYS A 82 -0.78 4.65 15.40
C LYS A 82 -0.62 6.15 15.67
N ASP A 83 -0.16 6.52 16.85
CA ASP A 83 -0.02 7.92 17.26
C ASP A 83 1.14 8.61 16.52
N GLU A 84 2.11 7.84 16.04
CA GLU A 84 3.25 8.32 15.25
C GLU A 84 2.89 8.76 13.82
N VAL A 85 1.66 8.48 13.36
CA VAL A 85 1.23 8.80 11.98
C VAL A 85 1.37 10.29 11.68
N PHE A 86 0.97 11.16 12.62
CA PHE A 86 1.04 12.61 12.42
C PHE A 86 2.48 13.07 12.18
N ASP A 87 3.40 12.67 13.05
CA ASP A 87 4.81 13.06 12.94
C ASP A 87 5.46 12.46 11.70
N ALA A 88 5.13 11.20 11.35
CA ALA A 88 5.61 10.56 10.14
C ALA A 88 5.16 11.31 8.87
N VAL A 89 3.88 11.70 8.78
CA VAL A 89 3.33 12.45 7.64
C VAL A 89 3.94 13.85 7.56
N LYS A 90 4.00 14.57 8.68
CA LYS A 90 4.59 15.92 8.77
C LYS A 90 6.06 15.92 8.32
N ASN A 91 6.86 15.00 8.86
CA ASN A 91 8.27 14.88 8.52
C ASN A 91 8.46 14.48 7.06
N TYR A 92 7.61 13.60 6.53
CA TYR A 92 7.66 13.22 5.13
C TYR A 92 7.36 14.41 4.20
N ILE A 93 6.26 15.14 4.44
CA ILE A 93 5.88 16.30 3.64
C ILE A 93 6.96 17.38 3.70
N ALA A 94 7.56 17.64 4.87
CA ALA A 94 8.67 18.58 5.00
C ALA A 94 9.88 18.15 4.15
N LYS A 95 10.26 16.86 4.22
CA LYS A 95 11.38 16.30 3.46
C LYS A 95 11.15 16.41 1.94
N THR A 96 9.96 16.04 1.47
CA THR A 96 9.66 16.06 0.03
C THR A 96 9.45 17.47 -0.50
N SER A 97 8.89 18.37 0.29
CA SER A 97 8.78 19.79 -0.06
C SER A 97 10.14 20.43 -0.27
N ASN A 98 11.12 20.08 0.56
CA ASN A 98 12.50 20.54 0.37
C ASN A 98 13.14 19.91 -0.87
N HIS A 99 12.98 18.60 -1.06
CA HIS A 99 13.64 17.87 -2.14
C HIS A 99 13.12 18.23 -3.54
N PHE A 100 11.80 18.38 -3.70
CA PHE A 100 11.17 18.63 -5.00
C PHE A 100 10.76 20.10 -5.20
N SER A 101 11.02 20.96 -4.21
CA SER A 101 10.56 22.36 -4.17
C SER A 101 9.05 22.51 -4.45
N ARG A 102 8.26 21.50 -4.06
CA ARG A 102 6.82 21.41 -4.32
C ARG A 102 6.11 20.76 -3.13
N LYS A 103 4.94 21.28 -2.78
CA LYS A 103 4.09 20.71 -1.74
C LYS A 103 2.96 19.88 -2.36
N PRO A 104 2.49 18.83 -1.67
CA PRO A 104 1.31 18.13 -2.13
C PRO A 104 0.08 19.04 -2.10
N MET A 105 -0.79 18.94 -3.11
CA MET A 105 -2.04 19.72 -3.12
C MET A 105 -3.12 19.00 -2.32
N ILE A 106 -3.27 17.70 -2.56
CA ILE A 106 -4.30 16.87 -1.94
C ILE A 106 -3.64 15.69 -1.23
N PHE A 107 -4.03 15.49 0.02
CA PHE A 107 -3.71 14.31 0.80
C PHE A 107 -4.99 13.51 1.01
N ARG A 108 -5.04 12.26 0.52
CA ARG A 108 -6.20 11.39 0.67
C ARG A 108 -5.88 10.25 1.63
N SER A 109 -6.73 10.04 2.61
CA SER A 109 -6.61 8.94 3.56
C SER A 109 -7.96 8.29 3.86
N HIS A 110 -7.94 7.11 4.45
CA HIS A 110 -9.16 6.55 5.02
C HIS A 110 -9.66 7.40 6.19
N ASN A 111 -10.98 7.37 6.41
CA ASN A 111 -11.65 7.97 7.56
C ASN A 111 -11.44 7.15 8.85
N ARG A 112 -10.16 6.88 9.18
CA ARG A 112 -9.76 6.22 10.42
C ARG A 112 -9.26 7.25 11.43
N ARG A 113 -9.38 6.93 12.72
CA ARG A 113 -9.12 7.86 13.82
C ARG A 113 -7.70 8.43 13.80
N GLU A 114 -6.72 7.65 13.34
CA GLU A 114 -5.33 8.10 13.18
C GLU A 114 -5.17 9.31 12.24
N TYR A 115 -6.06 9.46 11.25
CA TYR A 115 -6.06 10.59 10.32
C TYR A 115 -7.04 11.69 10.70
N VAL A 116 -7.97 11.44 11.63
CA VAL A 116 -8.96 12.44 12.08
C VAL A 116 -8.49 13.05 13.41
N THR A 117 -7.30 13.67 13.38
CA THR A 117 -6.75 14.40 14.54
C THR A 117 -6.72 15.89 14.26
N LYS A 118 -7.06 16.72 15.26
CA LYS A 118 -7.04 18.20 15.13
C LYS A 118 -5.66 18.73 14.75
N SER A 119 -4.61 18.07 15.23
CA SER A 119 -3.22 18.41 14.92
C SER A 119 -2.91 18.25 13.43
N LEU A 120 -3.35 17.14 12.82
CA LEU A 120 -3.16 16.85 11.39
C LEU A 120 -3.98 17.78 10.52
N GLU A 121 -5.24 18.05 10.90
CA GLU A 121 -6.10 19.02 10.20
C GLU A 121 -5.51 20.43 10.22
N THR A 122 -5.03 20.88 11.39
CA THR A 122 -4.42 22.21 11.55
C THR A 122 -3.12 22.31 10.75
N TYR A 123 -2.30 21.27 10.77
CA TYR A 123 -1.08 21.20 9.97
C TYR A 123 -1.37 21.30 8.47
N PHE A 124 -2.35 20.55 7.95
CA PHE A 124 -2.72 20.62 6.54
C PHE A 124 -3.25 21.98 6.14
N LYS A 125 -4.10 22.62 6.97
CA LYS A 125 -4.56 24.00 6.74
C LYS A 125 -3.39 24.99 6.68
N LEU A 126 -2.42 24.88 7.60
CA LEU A 126 -1.22 25.72 7.62
C LEU A 126 -0.33 25.52 6.39
N GLN A 127 -0.28 24.31 5.84
CA GLN A 127 0.50 24.00 4.64
C GLN A 127 -0.26 24.28 3.33
N GLY A 128 -1.56 24.59 3.39
CA GLY A 128 -2.42 24.75 2.21
C GLY A 128 -2.72 23.42 1.51
N ILE A 129 -2.73 22.32 2.26
CA ILE A 129 -3.00 20.96 1.75
C ILE A 129 -4.47 20.63 1.99
N GLU A 130 -5.18 20.18 0.95
CA GLU A 130 -6.54 19.69 1.07
C GLU A 130 -6.53 18.24 1.58
N HIS A 131 -7.19 17.99 2.72
CA HIS A 131 -7.32 16.65 3.27
C HIS A 131 -8.64 16.00 2.85
N GLN A 132 -8.55 14.98 1.99
CA GLN A 132 -9.70 14.20 1.55
C GLN A 132 -9.80 12.91 2.37
N LEU A 133 -10.91 12.74 3.08
CA LEU A 133 -11.24 11.50 3.78
C LEU A 133 -12.16 10.67 2.89
N THR A 134 -11.82 9.40 2.66
CA THR A 134 -12.74 8.51 1.94
C THR A 134 -13.95 8.17 2.79
N ILE A 135 -15.13 8.22 2.18
CA ILE A 135 -16.39 7.90 2.85
C ILE A 135 -16.38 6.40 3.21
N PRO A 136 -16.80 6.02 4.43
CA PRO A 136 -17.07 4.63 4.75
C PRO A 136 -17.99 4.03 3.68
N TYR A 137 -17.73 2.80 3.22
CA TYR A 137 -18.53 2.09 2.20
C TYR A 137 -18.35 2.48 0.72
N THR A 138 -17.56 3.51 0.39
CA THR A 138 -17.10 3.78 -1.00
C THR A 138 -15.58 3.66 -1.08
N SER A 139 -15.06 2.46 -0.79
CA SER A 139 -13.62 2.15 -0.72
C SER A 139 -12.86 2.52 -1.99
N GLN A 140 -13.55 2.62 -3.13
CA GLN A 140 -13.00 2.89 -4.46
C GLN A 140 -12.02 4.07 -4.50
N GLN A 141 -12.24 5.09 -3.68
CA GLN A 141 -11.40 6.29 -3.66
C GLN A 141 -10.01 6.08 -3.03
N ASN A 142 -9.83 5.09 -2.15
CA ASN A 142 -8.53 4.70 -1.59
C ASN A 142 -8.16 3.24 -1.90
N ASP A 143 -8.90 2.57 -2.79
CA ASP A 143 -8.57 1.24 -3.32
C ASP A 143 -7.13 1.17 -3.86
N VAL A 144 -6.55 2.31 -4.26
CA VAL A 144 -5.14 2.39 -4.68
C VAL A 144 -4.22 1.99 -3.52
N ALA A 145 -4.37 2.62 -2.35
CA ALA A 145 -3.54 2.34 -1.19
C ALA A 145 -3.82 0.95 -0.63
N GLU A 146 -5.09 0.55 -0.53
CA GLU A 146 -5.46 -0.78 -0.03
C GLU A 146 -4.91 -1.91 -0.91
N ARG A 147 -5.06 -1.80 -2.24
CA ARG A 147 -4.51 -2.80 -3.18
C ARG A 147 -2.99 -2.86 -3.11
N ARG A 148 -2.34 -1.70 -2.94
CA ARG A 148 -0.88 -1.66 -2.79
C ARG A 148 -0.43 -2.36 -1.50
N ASN A 149 -1.10 -2.08 -0.39
CA ASN A 149 -0.80 -2.70 0.91
C ASN A 149 -0.98 -4.23 0.88
N ARG A 150 -2.01 -4.72 0.19
CA ARG A 150 -2.20 -6.15 -0.04
C ARG A 150 -1.05 -6.76 -0.83
N SER A 151 -0.67 -6.14 -1.95
CA SER A 151 0.46 -6.59 -2.78
C SER A 151 1.77 -6.60 -2.00
N PHE A 152 2.03 -5.59 -1.16
CA PHE A 152 3.20 -5.58 -0.28
C PHE A 152 3.17 -6.74 0.72
N THR A 153 2.04 -6.98 1.38
CA THR A 153 1.91 -8.05 2.36
C THR A 153 2.15 -9.42 1.73
N GLU A 154 1.66 -9.65 0.52
CA GLU A 154 1.91 -10.87 -0.26
C GLU A 154 3.40 -10.99 -0.66
N THR A 155 3.99 -9.91 -1.17
CA THR A 155 5.41 -9.89 -1.56
C THR A 155 6.32 -10.19 -0.37
N VAL A 156 6.04 -9.58 0.78
CA VAL A 156 6.79 -9.80 2.04
C VAL A 156 6.74 -11.27 2.44
N ARG A 157 5.57 -11.91 2.38
CA ARG A 157 5.44 -13.34 2.71
C ARG A 157 6.29 -14.20 1.77
N CYS A 158 6.29 -13.90 0.47
CA CYS A 158 7.13 -14.58 -0.51
C CYS A 158 8.63 -14.38 -0.22
N MET A 159 9.07 -13.14 -0.01
CA MET A 159 10.48 -12.82 0.26
C MET A 159 11.01 -13.52 1.51
N LEU A 160 10.22 -13.51 2.59
CA LEU A 160 10.61 -14.17 3.84
C LEU A 160 10.64 -15.70 3.70
N SER A 161 9.67 -16.28 2.99
CA SER A 161 9.64 -17.73 2.73
C SER A 161 10.81 -18.18 1.87
N ASP A 162 11.15 -17.41 0.84
CA ASP A 162 12.25 -17.71 -0.08
C ASP A 162 13.61 -17.59 0.63
N ALA A 163 13.80 -16.52 1.40
CA ALA A 163 15.02 -16.29 2.18
C ALA A 163 15.12 -17.15 3.46
N GLN A 164 14.10 -17.95 3.77
CA GLN A 164 14.00 -18.74 5.01
C GLN A 164 14.17 -17.89 6.29
N LEU A 165 13.64 -16.67 6.27
CA LEU A 165 13.71 -15.72 7.38
C LEU A 165 12.46 -15.78 8.26
N GLN A 166 12.63 -15.44 9.54
CA GLN A 166 11.52 -15.36 10.48
C GLN A 166 10.57 -14.20 10.15
N SER A 167 9.29 -14.36 10.49
CA SER A 167 8.24 -13.36 10.23
C SER A 167 8.52 -11.99 10.85
N ARG A 168 9.28 -11.91 11.94
CA ARG A 168 9.72 -10.64 12.56
C ARG A 168 10.44 -9.70 11.58
N PHE A 169 11.09 -10.22 10.54
CA PHE A 169 11.78 -9.39 9.54
C PHE A 169 10.86 -8.79 8.46
N TRP A 170 9.54 -8.80 8.68
CA TRP A 170 8.57 -8.23 7.74
C TRP A 170 8.80 -6.73 7.48
N GLY A 171 9.33 -6.00 8.48
CA GLY A 171 9.62 -4.58 8.36
C GLY A 171 10.70 -4.28 7.33
N GLU A 172 11.82 -5.00 7.42
CA GLU A 172 12.90 -4.92 6.45
C GLU A 172 12.44 -5.39 5.08
N ALA A 173 11.73 -6.52 5.02
CA ALA A 173 11.20 -7.07 3.78
C ALA A 173 10.24 -6.10 3.07
N VAL A 174 9.36 -5.40 3.81
CA VAL A 174 8.40 -4.46 3.19
C VAL A 174 9.11 -3.21 2.66
N LEU A 175 10.14 -2.72 3.38
CA LEU A 175 10.98 -1.63 2.90
C LEU A 175 11.74 -2.02 1.62
N THR A 176 12.29 -3.23 1.57
CA THR A 176 12.95 -3.77 0.37
C THR A 176 11.96 -3.91 -0.78
N ALA A 177 10.76 -4.45 -0.54
CA ALA A 177 9.72 -4.58 -1.55
C ALA A 177 9.34 -3.20 -2.14
N ALA A 178 9.18 -2.17 -1.29
CA ALA A 178 8.89 -0.81 -1.74
C ALA A 178 10.02 -0.20 -2.57
N TYR A 179 11.27 -0.45 -2.18
CA TYR A 179 12.44 -0.02 -2.94
C TYR A 179 12.50 -0.67 -4.32
N LEU A 180 12.34 -2.00 -4.40
CA LEU A 180 12.36 -2.75 -5.65
C LEU A 180 11.23 -2.32 -6.59
N GLN A 181 10.01 -2.17 -6.08
CA GLN A 181 8.87 -1.77 -6.88
C GLN A 181 8.92 -0.31 -7.35
N SER A 182 9.59 0.56 -6.60
CA SER A 182 9.79 1.96 -7.01
C SER A 182 10.94 2.14 -8.00
N SER A 183 11.87 1.18 -8.05
CA SER A 183 13.05 1.21 -8.93
C SER A 183 12.86 0.42 -10.22
N CYS A 184 11.90 -0.51 -10.25
CA CYS A 184 11.58 -1.31 -11.43
C CYS A 184 10.35 -0.72 -12.15
N PRO A 185 10.49 -0.10 -13.33
CA PRO A 185 9.34 0.34 -14.10
C PRO A 185 8.50 -0.88 -14.48
N ALA A 186 7.24 -0.92 -14.03
CA ALA A 186 6.31 -1.94 -14.48
C ALA A 186 6.11 -1.81 -16.00
N GLU A 187 6.31 -2.90 -16.75
CA GLU A 187 6.21 -2.95 -18.23
C GLU A 187 4.83 -2.53 -18.79
N VAL A 188 3.84 -2.24 -17.94
CA VAL A 188 2.45 -1.95 -18.31
C VAL A 188 2.22 -0.46 -18.68
N HIS A 189 3.25 0.30 -19.03
CA HIS A 189 3.12 1.70 -19.48
C HIS A 189 3.48 1.95 -20.95
N GLN A 190 3.67 0.90 -21.76
CA GLN A 190 3.85 1.02 -23.22
C GLN A 190 2.62 0.56 -24.01
N GLY A 191 1.50 1.25 -23.84
CA GLY A 191 0.35 1.09 -24.72
C GLY A 191 -0.47 2.36 -24.72
N HIS A 192 -0.64 2.95 -25.89
CA HIS A 192 -1.17 4.29 -26.23
C HIS A 192 -0.08 5.35 -26.46
N LEU A 193 0.60 5.20 -27.60
CA LEU A 193 0.84 6.34 -28.49
C LEU A 193 -0.40 6.55 -29.35
#